data_AF-A0A8S3QEP4-F1
#
_entry.id   AF-A0A8S3QEP4-F1
#
_cell.length_a   1.000
_cell.length_b   1.000
_cell.length_c   1.000
_cell.angle_alpha   90.00
_cell.angle_beta   90.00
_cell.angle_gamma   90.00
#
_symmetry.space_group_name_H-M   'P 1'
#
loop_
_entity.id
_entity.type
_entity.pdbx_description
1 polymer ?
#
loop_
_entity_poly.entity_id
_entity_poly.type
_entity_poly.pdbx_seq_one_letter_code
_entity_poly.pdbx_strand_id
1 'polypeptide(L)'
;MDLGVRARLRYQAALIQARLNLNVANINLIAVERRRRRQRRWWTRPWLSPERRRSFGLFDQLMTELRREDRQSFVHFLRMPTEMFDEILQVGPRIAKQNTFYRNPLEPGLKLAITLRHLASGAKYRSMQYGWRVPHNTISVFIPEVHNINKFRKST
;
A
#
# COMPACT_ATOMS: atom_id res chain seq x y z
N MET A 1 -66.06 5.19 10.63
CA MET A 1 -64.78 5.93 10.50
C MET A 1 -65.00 7.10 9.56
N ASP A 2 -64.77 8.32 10.04
CA ASP A 2 -64.95 9.56 9.29
C ASP A 2 -64.04 9.60 8.03
N LEU A 3 -64.63 9.96 6.88
CA LEU A 3 -63.96 10.09 5.59
C LEU A 3 -62.76 11.07 5.67
N GLY A 4 -62.85 12.10 6.51
CA GLY A 4 -61.79 13.08 6.73
C GLY A 4 -60.57 12.53 7.47
N VAL A 5 -60.72 11.51 8.32
CA VAL A 5 -59.60 10.84 8.99
C VAL A 5 -58.85 9.94 8.02
N ARG A 6 -59.57 9.21 7.15
CA ARG A 6 -58.96 8.37 6.11
C ARG A 6 -58.20 9.19 5.08
N ALA A 7 -58.73 10.34 4.68
CA ALA A 7 -58.05 11.27 3.77
C ALA A 7 -56.74 11.80 4.38
N ARG A 8 -56.76 12.20 5.66
CA ARG A 8 -55.57 12.65 6.40
C ARG A 8 -54.52 11.55 6.54
N LEU A 9 -54.91 10.33 6.89
CA LEU A 9 -53.99 9.20 6.99
C LEU A 9 -53.34 8.85 5.65
N ARG A 10 -54.09 8.88 4.55
CA ARG A 10 -53.55 8.69 3.19
C ARG A 10 -52.57 9.79 2.80
N TYR A 11 -52.88 11.04 3.13
CA TYR A 11 -51.98 12.18 2.89
C TYR A 11 -50.67 12.05 3.69
N GLN A 12 -50.75 11.72 4.98
CA GLN A 12 -49.55 11.49 5.82
C GLN A 12 -48.71 10.31 5.31
N ALA A 13 -49.34 9.20 4.94
CA ALA A 13 -48.65 8.06 4.35
C ALA A 13 -47.94 8.43 3.04
N ALA A 14 -48.58 9.23 2.17
CA ALA A 14 -47.98 9.72 0.94
C ALA A 14 -46.76 10.63 1.20
N LEU A 15 -46.82 11.51 2.20
CA LEU A 15 -45.68 12.35 2.60
C LEU A 15 -44.50 11.53 3.14
N ILE A 16 -44.78 10.52 3.97
CA ILE A 16 -43.76 9.60 4.49
C ILE A 16 -43.12 8.83 3.35
N GLN A 17 -43.92 8.31 2.41
CA GLN A 17 -43.42 7.59 1.24
C GLN A 17 -42.56 8.49 0.34
N ALA A 18 -42.96 9.74 0.11
CA ALA A 18 -42.16 10.70 -0.64
C ALA A 18 -40.81 10.98 0.03
N ARG A 19 -40.78 11.14 1.36
CA ARG A 19 -39.55 11.33 2.12
C ARG A 19 -38.63 10.11 2.09
N LEU A 20 -39.19 8.90 2.18
CA LEU A 20 -38.43 7.65 2.01
C LEU A 20 -37.83 7.56 0.61
N ASN A 21 -38.58 7.88 -0.44
CA ASN A 21 -38.09 7.88 -1.82
C ASN A 21 -36.92 8.87 -2.01
N LEU A 22 -37.02 10.08 -1.45
CA LEU A 22 -35.92 11.07 -1.46
C LEU A 22 -34.66 10.56 -0.73
N ASN A 23 -34.83 9.91 0.42
CA ASN A 23 -33.71 9.33 1.16
C ASN A 23 -33.02 8.21 0.36
N VAL A 24 -33.79 7.31 -0.27
CA VAL A 24 -33.25 6.25 -1.12
C VAL A 24 -32.51 6.84 -2.33
N ALA A 25 -33.08 7.86 -2.98
CA ALA A 25 -32.43 8.56 -4.09
C ALA A 25 -31.10 9.20 -3.65
N ASN A 26 -31.05 9.84 -2.49
CA ASN A 26 -29.83 10.42 -1.93
C ASN A 26 -28.76 9.36 -1.61
N ILE A 27 -29.15 8.23 -1.02
CA ILE A 27 -28.23 7.10 -0.75
C ILE A 27 -27.63 6.59 -2.07
N ASN A 28 -28.47 6.41 -3.10
CA ASN A 28 -28.02 5.96 -4.41
C ASN A 28 -27.07 6.98 -5.06
N LEU A 29 -27.37 8.27 -4.99
CA LEU A 29 -26.50 9.33 -5.50
C LEU A 29 -25.13 9.32 -4.81
N ILE A 30 -25.11 9.20 -3.47
CA ILE A 30 -23.87 9.07 -2.70
C ILE A 30 -23.09 7.81 -3.13
N ALA A 31 -23.78 6.70 -3.36
CA ALA A 31 -23.15 5.45 -3.80
C ALA A 31 -22.54 5.57 -5.20
N VAL A 32 -23.25 6.20 -6.15
CA VAL A 32 -22.77 6.48 -7.51
C VAL A 32 -21.55 7.38 -7.48
N GLU A 33 -21.60 8.47 -6.71
CA GLU A 33 -20.49 9.41 -6.58
C GLU A 33 -19.26 8.76 -5.93
N ARG A 34 -19.47 7.93 -4.90
CA ARG A 34 -18.39 7.11 -4.32
C ARG A 34 -17.80 6.14 -5.35
N ARG A 35 -18.62 5.51 -6.19
CA ARG A 35 -18.15 4.60 -7.26
C ARG A 35 -17.35 5.34 -8.32
N ARG A 36 -17.78 6.54 -8.72
CA ARG A 36 -17.04 7.43 -9.63
C ARG A 36 -15.67 7.80 -9.07
N ARG A 37 -15.59 8.24 -7.80
CA ARG A 37 -14.32 8.57 -7.13
C ARG A 37 -13.40 7.38 -6.94
N ARG A 38 -13.95 6.16 -6.89
CA ARG A 38 -13.18 4.90 -6.78
C ARG A 38 -12.65 4.38 -8.11
N GLN A 39 -13.07 4.95 -9.25
CA GLN A 39 -12.49 4.58 -10.54
C GLN A 39 -11.03 5.03 -10.58
N ARG A 40 -10.13 4.06 -10.40
CA ARG A 40 -8.70 4.31 -10.47
C ARG A 40 -8.34 4.58 -11.93
N ARG A 41 -7.80 5.76 -12.21
CA ARG A 41 -7.20 6.07 -13.53
C ARG A 41 -6.14 5.05 -13.94
N TRP A 42 -5.40 4.51 -12.96
CA TRP A 42 -4.36 3.51 -13.17
C TRP A 42 -4.38 2.47 -12.05
N TRP A 43 -4.30 1.18 -12.40
CA TRP A 43 -4.08 0.10 -11.43
C TRP A 43 -2.69 0.21 -10.78
N THR A 44 -1.68 0.48 -11.61
CA THR A 44 -0.31 0.83 -11.23
C THR A 44 0.12 1.98 -12.13
N ARG A 45 0.74 3.03 -11.59
CA ARG A 45 1.24 4.14 -12.42
C ARG A 45 2.36 3.63 -13.35
N PRO A 46 2.45 4.05 -14.62
CA PRO A 46 3.44 3.52 -15.57
C PRO A 46 4.90 3.59 -15.09
N TRP A 47 5.27 4.65 -14.37
CA TRP A 47 6.63 4.82 -13.81
C TRP A 47 6.92 3.94 -12.57
N LEU A 48 5.91 3.26 -12.01
CA LEU A 48 6.01 2.29 -10.90
C LEU A 48 5.95 0.84 -11.41
N SER A 49 5.98 0.64 -12.73
CA SER A 49 5.95 -0.69 -13.34
C SER A 49 7.17 -1.54 -12.93
N PRO A 50 7.04 -2.88 -12.89
CA PRO A 50 8.16 -3.77 -12.57
C PRO A 50 9.38 -3.54 -13.47
N GLU A 51 9.16 -3.29 -14.76
CA GLU A 51 10.22 -3.05 -15.74
C GLU A 51 10.97 -1.76 -15.40
N ARG A 52 10.24 -0.66 -15.13
CA ARG A 52 10.85 0.60 -14.71
C ARG A 52 11.54 0.51 -13.35
N ARG A 53 11.05 -0.35 -12.45
CA ARG A 53 11.73 -0.58 -11.16
C ARG A 53 13.09 -1.23 -11.36
N ARG A 54 13.18 -2.26 -12.20
CA ARG A 54 14.46 -2.93 -12.48
C ARG A 54 15.45 -2.01 -13.20
N SER A 55 14.97 -1.21 -14.15
CA SER A 55 15.86 -0.33 -14.93
C SER A 55 16.24 0.97 -14.21
N PHE A 56 15.38 1.49 -13.32
CA PHE A 56 15.55 2.85 -12.76
C PHE A 56 15.33 2.93 -11.25
N GLY A 57 15.18 1.80 -10.56
CA GLY A 57 15.03 1.74 -9.12
C GLY A 57 16.39 1.72 -8.43
N LEU A 58 16.49 2.39 -7.28
CA LEU A 58 17.73 2.46 -6.50
C LEU A 58 18.32 1.10 -6.11
N PHE A 59 17.48 0.07 -5.99
CA PHE A 59 17.92 -1.27 -5.61
C PHE A 59 18.74 -1.95 -6.71
N ASP A 60 18.23 -1.96 -7.93
CA ASP A 60 18.92 -2.59 -9.07
C ASP A 60 20.04 -1.70 -9.63
N GLN A 61 19.93 -0.38 -9.48
CA GLN A 61 20.90 0.61 -9.98
C GLN A 61 21.92 0.99 -8.89
N LEU A 62 21.64 2.04 -8.11
CA LEU A 62 22.57 2.62 -7.14
C LEU A 62 23.15 1.58 -6.16
N MET A 63 22.34 0.69 -5.60
CA MET A 63 22.86 -0.28 -4.64
C MET A 63 23.83 -1.28 -5.27
N THR A 64 23.64 -1.63 -6.54
CA THR A 64 24.58 -2.48 -7.29
C THR A 64 25.90 -1.75 -7.53
N GLU A 65 25.85 -0.47 -7.88
CA GLU A 65 27.04 0.40 -8.02
C GLU A 65 27.77 0.51 -6.68
N LEU A 66 27.07 0.89 -5.61
CA LEU A 66 27.65 1.02 -4.26
C LEU A 66 28.29 -0.29 -3.76
N ARG A 67 27.66 -1.44 -4.03
CA ARG A 67 28.24 -2.75 -3.65
C ARG A 67 29.55 -3.06 -4.36
N ARG A 68 29.69 -2.62 -5.61
CA ARG A 68 30.84 -2.91 -6.47
C ARG A 68 31.96 -1.89 -6.32
N GLU A 69 31.60 -0.62 -6.20
CA GLU A 69 32.52 0.51 -6.35
C GLU A 69 32.80 1.21 -5.03
N ASP A 70 31.81 1.33 -4.13
CA ASP A 70 31.95 2.08 -2.87
C ASP A 70 31.16 1.46 -1.71
N ARG A 71 31.78 0.45 -1.09
CA ARG A 71 31.21 -0.26 0.07
C ARG A 71 31.02 0.67 1.27
N GLN A 72 31.81 1.72 1.42
CA GLN A 72 31.67 2.65 2.53
C GLN A 72 30.39 3.49 2.36
N SER A 73 30.12 3.98 1.16
CA SER A 73 28.86 4.65 0.85
C SER A 73 27.67 3.72 0.95
N PHE A 74 27.80 2.42 0.66
CA PHE A 74 26.76 1.43 0.97
C PHE A 74 26.42 1.41 2.47
N VAL A 75 27.45 1.32 3.32
CA VAL A 75 27.29 1.36 4.79
C VAL A 75 26.64 2.68 5.22
N HIS A 76 27.07 3.82 4.68
CA HIS A 76 26.43 5.10 5.00
C HIS A 76 24.97 5.15 4.55
N PHE A 77 24.65 4.55 3.40
CA PHE A 77 23.33 4.58 2.81
C PHE A 77 22.31 3.73 3.59
N LEU A 78 22.70 2.53 4.03
CA LEU A 78 21.84 1.58 4.74
C LEU A 78 22.09 1.48 6.25
N ARG A 79 23.17 2.09 6.77
CA ARG A 79 23.70 1.90 8.13
C ARG A 79 24.03 0.43 8.44
N MET A 80 24.39 -0.34 7.41
CA MET A 80 24.66 -1.78 7.50
C MET A 80 25.70 -2.20 6.46
N PRO A 81 26.71 -3.00 6.83
CA PRO A 81 27.64 -3.61 5.87
C PRO A 81 26.94 -4.57 4.90
N THR A 82 27.54 -4.73 3.72
CA THR A 82 27.03 -5.60 2.65
C THR A 82 26.90 -7.06 3.10
N GLU A 83 27.86 -7.55 3.86
CA GLU A 83 27.98 -8.91 4.36
C GLU A 83 26.83 -9.23 5.31
N MET A 84 26.59 -8.35 6.29
CA MET A 84 25.47 -8.47 7.22
C MET A 84 24.12 -8.38 6.50
N PHE A 85 24.00 -7.53 5.49
CA PHE A 85 22.79 -7.47 4.68
C PHE A 85 22.53 -8.81 3.98
N ASP A 86 23.57 -9.41 3.39
CA ASP A 86 23.47 -10.67 2.66
C ASP A 86 23.18 -11.85 3.62
N GLU A 87 23.77 -11.86 4.81
CA GLU A 87 23.45 -12.81 5.90
C GLU A 87 21.97 -12.73 6.29
N ILE A 88 21.43 -11.52 6.52
CA ILE A 88 20.01 -11.34 6.87
C ILE A 88 19.10 -11.86 5.76
N LEU A 89 19.49 -11.69 4.50
CA LEU A 89 18.74 -12.24 3.37
C LEU A 89 18.79 -13.77 3.30
N GLN A 90 19.93 -14.39 3.60
CA GLN A 90 20.06 -15.85 3.62
C GLN A 90 19.19 -16.50 4.70
N VAL A 91 19.02 -15.84 5.84
CA VAL A 91 18.16 -16.33 6.95
C VAL A 91 16.66 -16.13 6.66
N GLY A 92 16.29 -15.62 5.47
CA GLY A 92 14.99 -15.03 5.19
C GLY A 92 13.97 -15.79 4.34
N PRO A 93 13.47 -17.00 4.70
CA PRO A 93 12.17 -17.48 4.22
C PRO A 93 11.00 -16.59 4.68
N ARG A 94 11.21 -15.73 5.69
CA ARG A 94 10.17 -14.90 6.34
C ARG A 94 9.92 -13.52 5.69
N ILE A 95 10.84 -13.02 4.86
CA ILE A 95 10.71 -11.72 4.16
C ILE A 95 10.04 -11.92 2.78
N ALA A 96 10.15 -13.12 2.22
CA ALA A 96 9.41 -13.55 1.04
C ALA A 96 7.92 -13.68 1.40
N LYS A 97 7.05 -12.90 0.73
CA LYS A 97 5.61 -13.15 0.79
C LYS A 97 5.31 -14.34 -0.11
N GLN A 98 4.31 -15.15 0.26
CA GLN A 98 3.71 -16.11 -0.66
C GLN A 98 3.29 -15.41 -1.95
N ASN A 99 3.55 -16.08 -3.08
CA ASN A 99 3.15 -15.61 -4.38
C ASN A 99 1.61 -15.49 -4.41
N THR A 100 1.08 -14.35 -4.84
CA THR A 100 -0.36 -14.20 -5.05
C THR A 100 -0.61 -13.99 -6.54
N PHE A 101 -1.66 -14.59 -7.08
CA PHE A 101 -2.04 -14.57 -8.50
C PHE A 101 -2.20 -13.17 -9.13
N TYR A 102 -2.10 -12.09 -8.34
CA TYR A 102 -2.39 -10.73 -8.79
C TYR A 102 -1.14 -9.88 -9.10
N ARG A 103 0.01 -10.09 -8.43
CA ARG A 103 1.26 -9.34 -8.66
C ARG A 103 2.48 -10.16 -8.26
N ASN A 104 3.53 -10.09 -9.07
CA ASN A 104 4.85 -10.59 -8.67
C ASN A 104 5.26 -9.95 -7.33
N PRO A 105 5.62 -10.75 -6.31
CA PRO A 105 6.05 -10.23 -5.04
C PRO A 105 7.31 -9.38 -5.21
N LEU A 106 7.44 -8.31 -4.42
CA LEU A 106 8.70 -7.59 -4.33
C LEU A 106 9.78 -8.51 -3.77
N GLU A 107 10.98 -8.40 -4.32
CA GLU A 107 12.13 -9.17 -3.86
C GLU A 107 12.41 -8.93 -2.37
N PRO A 108 12.76 -9.97 -1.60
CA PRO A 108 13.15 -9.82 -0.20
C PRO A 108 14.25 -8.79 0.01
N GLY A 109 15.28 -8.78 -0.86
CA GLY A 109 16.37 -7.79 -0.85
C GLY A 109 15.87 -6.35 -0.94
N LEU A 110 15.01 -6.08 -1.90
CA LEU A 110 14.40 -4.76 -2.09
C LEU A 110 13.62 -4.30 -0.85
N LYS A 111 12.82 -5.19 -0.25
CA LYS A 111 12.05 -4.86 0.96
C LYS A 111 12.98 -4.54 2.14
N LEU A 112 14.02 -5.34 2.33
CA LEU A 112 15.01 -5.15 3.39
C LEU A 112 15.73 -3.81 3.20
N ALA A 113 16.21 -3.53 1.99
CA ALA A 113 16.89 -2.28 1.66
C ALA A 113 16.02 -1.04 1.91
N ILE A 114 14.76 -1.06 1.46
CA ILE A 114 13.81 0.04 1.72
C ILE A 114 13.59 0.22 3.22
N THR A 115 13.45 -0.89 3.97
CA THR A 115 13.22 -0.86 5.41
C THR A 115 14.42 -0.25 6.14
N LEU A 116 15.62 -0.74 5.87
CA LEU A 116 16.86 -0.21 6.45
C LEU A 116 17.05 1.26 6.10
N ARG A 117 16.83 1.66 4.86
CA ARG A 117 16.92 3.07 4.47
C ARG A 117 15.92 3.94 5.22
N HIS A 118 14.68 3.47 5.41
CA HIS A 118 13.68 4.20 6.18
C HIS A 118 14.11 4.37 7.64
N LEU A 119 14.61 3.30 8.28
CA LEU A 119 15.11 3.34 9.65
C LEU A 119 16.34 4.25 9.80
N ALA A 120 17.26 4.22 8.83
CA ALA A 120 18.48 5.01 8.83
C ALA A 120 18.26 6.51 8.62
N SER A 121 17.26 6.88 7.80
CA SER A 121 17.05 8.28 7.38
C SER A 121 15.82 8.96 7.95
N GLY A 122 14.85 8.22 8.51
CA GLY A 122 13.56 8.75 8.92
C GLY A 122 12.69 9.29 7.77
N ALA A 123 13.07 9.05 6.52
CA ALA A 123 12.39 9.58 5.35
C ALA A 123 10.94 9.06 5.24
N LYS A 124 10.03 9.93 4.79
CA LYS A 124 8.62 9.57 4.60
C LYS A 124 8.45 8.63 3.40
N TYR A 125 7.50 7.69 3.48
CA TYR A 125 7.23 6.75 2.38
C TYR A 125 6.90 7.44 1.05
N ARG A 126 6.26 8.62 1.12
CA ARG A 126 5.92 9.43 -0.07
C ARG A 126 7.13 10.00 -0.80
N SER A 127 8.25 10.28 -0.13
CA SER A 127 9.47 10.72 -0.81
C SER A 127 10.24 9.50 -1.35
N MET A 128 10.28 8.41 -0.57
CA MET A 128 10.97 7.19 -0.96
C MET A 128 10.41 6.52 -2.23
N GLN A 129 9.10 6.58 -2.47
CA GLN A 129 8.48 5.89 -3.60
C GLN A 129 9.10 6.22 -4.97
N TYR A 130 9.64 7.43 -5.14
CA TYR A 130 10.18 7.90 -6.41
C TYR A 130 11.51 7.23 -6.74
N GLY A 131 12.46 7.21 -5.81
CA GLY A 131 13.76 6.56 -6.01
C GLY A 131 13.65 5.05 -6.04
N TRP A 132 12.88 4.46 -5.12
CA TRP A 132 12.75 3.01 -5.04
C TRP A 132 11.82 2.41 -6.10
N ARG A 133 11.03 3.24 -6.81
CA ARG A 133 10.00 2.81 -7.77
C ARG A 133 9.00 1.81 -7.17
N VAL A 134 8.68 2.01 -5.89
CA VAL A 134 7.69 1.23 -5.13
C VAL A 134 6.64 2.18 -4.56
N PRO A 135 5.33 1.96 -4.80
CA PRO A 135 4.28 2.83 -4.28
C PRO A 135 4.35 3.01 -2.76
N HIS A 136 4.14 4.23 -2.25
CA HIS A 136 4.20 4.53 -0.81
C HIS A 136 3.24 3.67 0.04
N ASN A 137 2.07 3.31 -0.51
CA ASN A 137 1.10 2.44 0.16
C ASN A 137 1.54 0.97 0.20
N THR A 138 2.41 0.55 -0.71
CA THR A 138 3.07 -0.77 -0.62
C THR A 138 4.16 -0.73 0.43
N ILE A 139 4.96 0.34 0.47
CA ILE A 139 6.01 0.57 1.48
C ILE A 139 5.42 0.54 2.90
N SER A 140 4.29 1.23 3.13
CA SER A 140 3.64 1.26 4.44
C SER A 140 3.14 -0.10 4.93
N VAL A 141 2.93 -1.05 4.02
CA VAL A 141 2.46 -2.41 4.37
C VAL A 141 3.63 -3.27 4.80
N PHE A 142 4.70 -3.35 4.00
CA PHE A 142 5.77 -4.31 4.29
C PHE A 142 6.78 -3.84 5.33
N ILE A 143 6.99 -2.52 5.53
CA ILE A 143 7.97 -2.05 6.52
C ILE A 143 7.60 -2.55 7.93
N PRO A 144 6.34 -2.41 8.41
CA PRO A 144 5.94 -3.00 9.68
C PRO A 144 6.08 -4.53 9.71
N GLU A 145 5.83 -5.22 8.59
CA GLU A 145 6.00 -6.68 8.51
C GLU A 145 7.47 -7.07 8.72
N VAL A 146 8.41 -6.38 8.04
CA VAL A 146 9.85 -6.61 8.16
C VAL A 146 10.36 -6.25 9.56
N HIS A 147 9.85 -5.18 10.16
CA HIS A 147 10.22 -4.79 11.53
C HIS A 147 9.73 -5.79 12.59
N ASN A 148 8.51 -6.34 12.43
CA ASN A 148 7.88 -7.20 13.42
C ASN A 148 8.21 -8.69 13.29
N ILE A 149 9.22 -9.08 12.50
CA ILE A 149 9.63 -10.50 12.33
C ILE A 149 9.89 -11.20 13.69
N ASN A 150 10.25 -10.46 14.74
CA ASN A 150 10.47 -10.98 16.08
C ASN A 150 9.20 -11.25 16.92
N LYS A 151 8.00 -10.82 16.50
CA LYS A 151 6.76 -11.00 17.30
C LYS A 151 6.06 -12.35 17.12
N PHE A 152 6.47 -13.18 16.15
CA PHE A 152 5.93 -14.54 15.98
C PHE A 152 6.55 -15.59 16.93
N ARG A 153 7.30 -15.15 17.95
CA ARG A 153 7.96 -16.01 18.95
C ARG A 153 7.06 -16.39 20.15
N LYS A 154 5.80 -15.96 20.20
CA LYS A 154 4.85 -16.28 21.29
C LYS A 154 3.50 -16.73 20.73
N SER A 155 3.44 -17.96 20.27
CA SER A 155 2.22 -18.71 19.96
C SER A 155 2.58 -20.20 19.94
N THR A 156 3.07 -20.68 21.07
CA THR A 156 3.11 -22.09 21.47
C THR A 156 2.99 -22.07 22.99
#